data_AF-A0A957R786-F1
#
_entry.id   AF-A0A957R786-F1
#
_cell.length_a   1.000
_cell.length_b   1.000
_cell.length_c   1.000
_cell.angle_alpha   90.00
_cell.angle_beta   90.00
_cell.angle_gamma   90.00
#
_symmetry.space_group_name_H-M   'P 1'
#
loop_
_entity.id
_entity.type
_entity.pdbx_description
1 polymer ?
#
loop_
_entity_poly.entity_id
_entity_poly.type
_entity_poly.pdbx_seq_one_letter_code
_entity_poly.pdbx_strand_id
1 'polypeptide(L)' 'MNEFMEKQVQLKWYEPKKTYDVIIIGGGGHGLSTAYHLATRHNITNVAVLERKYIGGGNSGR' A
#
# COMPACT_ATOMS: atom_id res chain seq x y z
N MET A 1 2.49 28.16 5.32
CA MET A 1 3.41 27.01 5.16
C MET A 1 2.69 25.67 4.99
N ASN A 2 1.35 25.62 4.93
CA ASN A 2 0.60 24.33 4.83
C ASN A 2 -0.02 24.05 3.45
N GLU A 3 -0.02 25.00 2.49
CA GLU A 3 -0.59 24.79 1.14
C GLU A 3 0.42 24.27 0.11
N PHE A 4 1.73 24.48 0.30
CA PHE A 4 2.73 24.16 -0.72
C PHE A 4 3.06 22.65 -0.84
N MET A 5 2.74 21.85 0.19
CA MET A 5 3.08 20.42 0.25
C MET A 5 2.01 19.51 -0.37
N GLU A 6 0.75 19.96 -0.52
CA GLU A 6 -0.32 19.13 -1.09
C GLU A 6 -0.21 18.98 -2.62
N LYS A 7 0.59 19.81 -3.30
CA LYS A 7 0.49 20.00 -4.75
C LYS A 7 1.46 19.18 -5.62
N GLN A 8 2.32 18.33 -5.05
CA GLN A 8 3.41 17.69 -5.81
C GLN A 8 3.29 16.18 -6.05
N VAL A 9 2.29 15.49 -5.53
CA VAL A 9 2.07 14.08 -5.88
C VAL A 9 0.61 13.88 -6.26
N GLN A 10 0.33 13.76 -7.56
CA GLN A 10 -0.94 13.19 -7.99
C GLN A 10 -0.95 11.70 -7.69
N LEU A 11 -1.22 11.34 -6.44
CA LEU A 11 -1.56 9.98 -6.08
C LEU A 11 -2.92 9.68 -6.69
N LYS A 12 -2.91 8.91 -7.79
CA LYS A 12 -4.13 8.38 -8.37
C LYS A 12 -4.68 7.33 -7.42
N TRP A 13 -5.72 7.69 -6.68
CA TRP A 13 -6.51 6.75 -5.91
C TRP A 13 -7.29 5.86 -6.88
N TYR A 14 -7.06 4.56 -6.78
CA TYR A 14 -7.87 3.57 -7.48
C TYR A 14 -8.98 3.12 -6.54
N GLU A 15 -10.21 3.09 -7.04
CA GLU A 15 -11.28 2.38 -6.34
C GLU A 15 -10.87 0.91 -6.16
N PRO A 16 -11.07 0.34 -4.97
CA PRO A 16 -10.80 -1.08 -4.76
C PRO A 16 -11.61 -1.93 -5.73
N LYS A 17 -10.97 -2.93 -6.33
CA LYS A 17 -11.68 -3.96 -7.09
C LYS A 17 -12.60 -4.73 -6.14
N LYS A 18 -13.65 -5.35 -6.68
CA LYS A 18 -14.55 -6.21 -5.90
C LYS A 18 -13.86 -7.45 -5.32
N THR A 19 -12.81 -7.94 -5.98
CA THR A 19 -12.11 -9.17 -5.62
C THR A 19 -10.61 -9.07 -5.87
N TYR A 20 -9.83 -9.72 -5.01
CA TYR A 20 -8.38 -9.88 -5.11
C TYR A 20 -8.02 -11.32 -4.75
N ASP A 21 -6.90 -11.82 -5.26
CA ASP A 21 -6.43 -13.16 -4.91
C ASP A 21 -5.87 -13.16 -3.48
N VAL A 22 -5.28 -12.03 -3.06
CA VAL A 22 -4.78 -11.80 -1.71
C VAL A 22 -5.11 -10.38 -1.25
N ILE A 23 -5.57 -10.25 -0.01
CA ILE A 23 -5.72 -8.97 0.68
C ILE A 23 -4.79 -8.97 1.90
N ILE A 24 -3.94 -7.95 2.00
CA ILE A 24 -3.02 -7.73 3.12
C ILE A 24 -3.54 -6.56 3.94
N ILE A 25 -3.73 -6.76 5.24
CA ILE A 25 -4.14 -5.72 6.18
C ILE A 25 -2.90 -5.21 6.93
N GLY A 26 -2.60 -3.93 6.76
CA GLY A 26 -1.44 -3.25 7.32
C GLY A 26 -0.44 -2.86 6.23
N GLY A 27 -0.32 -1.56 5.96
CA GLY A 27 0.61 -0.98 4.99
C GLY A 27 1.98 -0.65 5.59
N GLY A 28 2.45 -1.45 6.57
CA GLY A 28 3.79 -1.35 7.12
C GLY A 28 4.82 -2.13 6.29
N GLY A 29 6.08 -2.13 6.73
CA GLY A 29 7.20 -2.77 6.03
C GLY A 29 6.96 -4.26 5.76
N HIS A 30 6.42 -5.01 6.73
CA HIS A 30 6.07 -6.41 6.54
C HIS A 30 4.96 -6.62 5.51
N GLY A 31 3.90 -5.80 5.53
CA GLY A 31 2.79 -5.91 4.59
C GLY A 31 3.22 -5.61 3.15
N LEU A 32 3.99 -4.54 2.95
CA LEU A 32 4.54 -4.18 1.65
C LEU A 32 5.56 -5.20 1.14
N SER A 33 6.45 -5.70 2.02
CA SER A 33 7.41 -6.75 1.68
C SER A 33 6.70 -8.04 1.27
N THR A 34 5.62 -8.41 1.97
CA THR A 34 4.80 -9.57 1.62
C THR A 34 4.20 -9.42 0.21
N ALA A 35 3.60 -8.27 -0.11
CA ALA A 35 3.06 -7.99 -1.44
C ALA A 35 4.15 -8.07 -2.52
N TYR A 36 5.34 -7.52 -2.25
CA TYR A 36 6.49 -7.59 -3.15
C TYR A 36 6.94 -9.04 -3.41
N HIS A 37 7.02 -9.88 -2.38
CA HIS A 37 7.44 -11.28 -2.54
C HIS A 37 6.36 -12.13 -3.22
N LEU A 38 5.07 -11.87 -2.96
CA LEU A 38 3.98 -12.50 -3.70
C LEU A 38 4.12 -12.23 -5.20
N ALA A 39 4.37 -10.98 -5.60
CA ALA A 39 4.53 -10.62 -7.01
C ALA A 39 5.80 -11.21 -7.62
N THR A 40 6.96 -11.07 -6.96
CA THR A 40 8.26 -11.37 -7.56
C THR A 40 8.73 -12.81 -7.40
N ARG A 41 8.26 -13.54 -6.39
CA ARG A 41 8.68 -14.91 -6.09
C ARG A 41 7.60 -15.94 -6.36
N HIS A 42 6.33 -15.53 -6.31
CA HIS A 42 5.19 -16.43 -6.47
C HIS A 42 4.29 -16.08 -7.66
N ASN A 43 4.61 -15.01 -8.40
CA ASN A 43 3.83 -14.54 -9.55
C ASN A 43 2.35 -14.23 -9.22
N ILE A 44 2.05 -13.88 -7.96
CA ILE A 44 0.73 -13.47 -7.49
C ILE A 44 0.70 -11.94 -7.48
N THR A 45 0.05 -11.35 -8.48
CA THR A 45 0.09 -9.89 -8.72
C THR A 45 -1.25 -9.19 -8.46
N ASN A 46 -2.36 -9.93 -8.37
CA ASN A 46 -3.66 -9.37 -8.03
C ASN A 46 -3.84 -9.25 -6.50
N VAL A 47 -3.06 -8.34 -5.91
CA VAL A 47 -2.97 -8.15 -4.45
C VAL A 47 -3.46 -6.74 -4.06
N ALA A 48 -4.23 -6.65 -2.98
CA ALA A 48 -4.56 -5.38 -2.32
C ALA A 48 -3.82 -5.28 -0.98
N VAL A 49 -3.26 -4.09 -0.70
CA VAL A 49 -2.73 -3.75 0.63
C VAL A 49 -3.57 -2.62 1.19
N LEU A 50 -4.19 -2.84 2.35
CA LEU A 50 -5.08 -1.88 3.00
C LEU A 50 -4.44 -1.37 4.29
N GLU A 51 -4.37 -0.05 4.44
CA GLU A 51 -3.88 0.63 5.63
C GLU A 51 -4.95 1.60 6.14
N ARG A 52 -5.12 1.67 7.46
CA ARG A 52 -6.10 2.56 8.09
C ARG A 52 -5.63 4.02 8.06
N LYS A 53 -4.33 4.25 8.20
CA LYS A 53 -3.72 5.59 8.23
C LYS A 53 -2.94 5.84 6.94
N TYR A 54 -1.73 6.37 7.06
CA TYR A 54 -0.79 6.52 5.95
C TYR A 54 0.13 5.30 5.88
N ILE A 55 0.51 4.92 4.66
CA ILE A 55 1.45 3.83 4.39
C ILE A 55 2.75 4.09 5.18
N GLY A 56 3.27 3.05 5.83
CA GLY A 56 4.47 3.13 6.66
C GLY A 56 4.29 3.85 8.00
N GLY A 57 3.11 4.38 8.33
CA GLY A 57 2.88 5.18 9.54
C GLY A 57 2.86 4.47 10.88
N GLY A 58 3.13 3.16 10.89
CA GLY A 58 3.33 2.37 12.11
C GLY A 58 4.80 2.31 12.52
N ASN A 59 5.21 1.17 13.10
CA ASN A 59 6.59 0.93 13.53
C ASN A 59 7.63 1.04 12.42
N SER A 60 7.24 0.92 11.15
CA SER A 60 8.15 1.01 10.01
C SER A 60 8.60 2.43 9.68
N GLY A 61 7.86 3.45 10.12
CA GLY A 61 8.16 4.87 9.87
C GLY A 61 8.58 5.64 11.12
N ARG A 62 8.82 4.95 12.24
CA ARG A 62 9.43 5.50 13.46
C ARG A 62 10.92 5.22 13.45
#